data_AF-A0A8H5D0M9-F1
#
_entry.id   AF-A0A8H5D0M9-F1
#
_cell.length_a   1.000
_cell.length_b   1.000
_cell.length_c   1.000
_cell.angle_alpha   90.00
_cell.angle_beta   90.00
_cell.angle_gamma   90.00
#
_symmetry.space_group_name_H-M   'P 1'
#
loop_
_entity.id
_entity.type
_entity.pdbx_description
1 polymer ?
#
loop_
_entity_poly.entity_id
_entity_poly.type
_entity_poly.pdbx_seq_one_letter_code
_entity_poly.pdbx_strand_id
1 'polypeptide(L)'
;MLRMTACSSSASQSSFIIYGDDCERGPVDYCVASALTEGIPRTLKLGFQLVGGVAAGLDYLSTVVGVSLGAIGEENFEVYITKGDQVKVGLGSCKFDSGSKDAVADWELFNDLCTKLFEDANRLLYNKEGQEASGSLFRTSVIVEAADTIKESSPVPAEPVPVTLRRELQWKRSLQMSALALVARQFQNYFRISQPTRSTLRTFKATRALGMTPHRCSTYSKEEIMLTSMIRECALISGEVCLDREEEEDVHIVCLTIFVAYQVATHLNLWNFALAVVWVRTECAAIVLAPAHRRYS
;
A
#
# COMPACT_ATOMS: atom_id res chain seq x y z
N MET A 1 -11.15 -21.89 -8.66
CA MET A 1 -10.53 -23.12 -8.10
C MET A 1 -9.34 -23.52 -8.99
N LEU A 2 -8.14 -23.77 -8.44
CA LEU A 2 -7.08 -24.45 -9.20
C LEU A 2 -7.51 -25.90 -9.38
N ARG A 3 -7.49 -26.41 -10.61
CA ARG A 3 -7.86 -27.79 -10.86
C ARG A 3 -6.65 -28.66 -10.52
N MET A 4 -6.79 -29.52 -9.52
CA MET A 4 -5.81 -30.57 -9.27
C MET A 4 -5.79 -31.51 -10.48
N THR A 5 -4.61 -31.70 -11.07
CA THR A 5 -4.39 -32.54 -12.24
C THR A 5 -3.81 -33.89 -11.84
N ALA A 6 -2.91 -33.91 -10.86
CA ALA A 6 -2.35 -35.14 -10.31
C ALA A 6 -1.96 -34.94 -8.84
N CYS A 7 -1.90 -36.03 -8.10
CA CYS A 7 -1.25 -36.09 -6.79
C CYS A 7 -0.39 -37.35 -6.72
N SER A 8 0.72 -37.26 -6.00
CA SER A 8 1.53 -38.43 -5.67
C SER A 8 0.74 -39.39 -4.77
N SER A 9 1.01 -40.68 -4.91
CA SER A 9 0.51 -41.68 -3.96
C SER A 9 0.90 -41.34 -2.52
N SER A 10 0.04 -41.67 -1.55
CA SER A 10 0.32 -41.53 -0.11
C SER A 10 1.51 -42.36 0.37
N ALA A 11 1.94 -43.35 -0.42
CA ALA A 11 3.13 -44.17 -0.17
C ALA A 11 4.41 -43.59 -0.82
N SER A 12 4.32 -42.46 -1.52
CA SER A 12 5.49 -41.81 -2.14
C SER A 12 6.41 -41.24 -1.07
N GLN A 13 7.72 -41.41 -1.25
CA GLN A 13 8.73 -40.81 -0.38
C GLN A 13 8.72 -39.27 -0.46
N SER A 14 8.24 -38.72 -1.58
CA SER A 14 8.03 -37.29 -1.78
C SER A 14 6.60 -37.04 -2.24
N SER A 15 5.80 -36.41 -1.37
CA SER A 15 4.43 -36.05 -1.70
C SER A 15 4.39 -34.77 -2.53
N PHE A 16 3.64 -34.77 -3.63
CA PHE A 16 3.44 -33.60 -4.48
C PHE A 16 2.00 -33.56 -5.02
N ILE A 17 1.51 -32.35 -5.26
CA ILE A 17 0.24 -32.09 -5.92
C ILE A 17 0.54 -31.22 -7.15
N ILE A 18 0.06 -31.65 -8.31
CA ILE A 18 0.18 -30.91 -9.56
C ILE A 18 -1.17 -30.25 -9.83
N TYR A 19 -1.16 -28.93 -9.95
CA TYR A 19 -2.30 -28.16 -10.41
C TYR A 19 -2.14 -27.89 -11.92
N GLY A 20 -3.25 -27.81 -12.66
CA GLY A 20 -3.21 -27.53 -14.11
C GLY A 20 -2.63 -26.15 -14.44
N ASP A 21 -2.13 -25.99 -15.68
CA ASP A 21 -1.34 -24.88 -16.28
C ASP A 21 -2.01 -23.48 -16.31
N ASP A 22 -2.74 -23.12 -15.25
CA ASP A 22 -3.40 -21.83 -15.15
C ASP A 22 -2.46 -20.72 -14.66
N CYS A 23 -1.26 -21.02 -14.14
CA CYS A 23 -0.37 -20.08 -13.45
C CYS A 23 0.84 -19.66 -14.31
N GLU A 24 0.63 -18.92 -15.40
CA GLU A 24 1.74 -18.49 -16.29
C GLU A 24 2.41 -17.16 -15.87
N ARG A 25 1.79 -16.36 -15.00
CA ARG A 25 2.23 -14.97 -14.77
C ARG A 25 3.46 -14.81 -13.86
N GLY A 26 4.12 -15.90 -13.51
CA GLY A 26 5.21 -15.88 -12.55
C GLY A 26 4.73 -15.50 -11.14
N PRO A 27 5.68 -15.23 -10.23
CA PRO A 27 5.39 -14.83 -8.86
C PRO A 27 4.51 -13.56 -8.75
N VAL A 28 3.68 -13.47 -7.72
CA VAL A 28 2.72 -12.35 -7.56
C VAL A 28 3.42 -11.02 -7.29
N ASP A 29 4.49 -11.03 -6.50
CA ASP A 29 5.38 -9.90 -6.26
C ASP A 29 5.95 -9.35 -7.58
N TYR A 30 6.37 -10.22 -8.51
CA TYR A 30 6.80 -9.82 -9.86
C TYR A 30 5.67 -9.13 -10.64
N CYS A 31 4.45 -9.69 -10.59
CA CYS A 31 3.30 -9.08 -11.26
C CYS A 31 2.99 -7.67 -10.72
N VAL A 32 3.05 -7.51 -9.39
CA VAL A 32 2.81 -6.22 -8.72
C VAL A 32 3.93 -5.24 -9.05
N ALA A 33 5.19 -5.66 -9.00
CA ALA A 33 6.34 -4.85 -9.39
C ALA A 33 6.22 -4.36 -10.84
N SER A 34 5.87 -5.25 -11.78
CA SER A 34 5.59 -4.88 -13.18
C SER A 34 4.47 -3.84 -13.26
N ALA A 35 3.35 -4.08 -12.59
CA ALA A 35 2.20 -3.17 -12.60
C ALA A 35 2.54 -1.77 -12.05
N LEU A 36 3.43 -1.69 -11.05
CA LEU A 36 3.93 -0.43 -10.50
C LEU A 36 4.69 0.40 -11.54
N THR A 37 5.46 -0.26 -12.41
CA THR A 37 6.18 0.40 -13.52
C THR A 37 5.26 0.80 -14.68
N GLU A 38 4.18 0.04 -14.93
CA GLU A 38 3.22 0.31 -16.00
C GLU A 38 2.29 1.49 -15.70
N GLY A 39 2.08 1.84 -14.43
CA GLY A 39 1.26 2.99 -14.05
C GLY A 39 0.17 2.69 -13.03
N ILE A 40 -0.46 3.77 -12.55
CA ILE A 40 -1.53 3.70 -11.54
C ILE A 40 -2.72 2.84 -11.99
N PRO A 41 -3.27 2.94 -13.22
CA PRO A 41 -4.44 2.15 -13.60
C PRO A 41 -4.17 0.63 -13.52
N ARG A 42 -2.99 0.19 -13.96
CA ARG A 42 -2.59 -1.22 -13.88
C ARG A 42 -2.35 -1.65 -12.44
N THR A 43 -1.62 -0.84 -11.67
CA THR A 43 -1.36 -1.11 -10.25
C THR A 43 -2.66 -1.27 -9.48
N LEU A 44 -3.60 -0.35 -9.68
CA LEU A 44 -4.89 -0.36 -9.02
C LEU A 44 -5.74 -1.56 -9.40
N LYS A 45 -5.82 -1.87 -10.70
CA LYS A 45 -6.49 -3.07 -11.19
C LYS A 45 -5.96 -4.31 -10.48
N LEU A 46 -4.64 -4.49 -10.47
CA LEU A 46 -4.04 -5.68 -9.88
C LEU A 46 -4.20 -5.71 -8.35
N GLY A 47 -3.94 -4.59 -7.67
CA GLY A 47 -4.08 -4.47 -6.21
C GLY A 47 -5.51 -4.78 -5.75
N PHE A 48 -6.53 -4.27 -6.46
CA PHE A 48 -7.93 -4.55 -6.12
C PHE A 48 -8.30 -6.02 -6.34
N GLN A 49 -7.79 -6.63 -7.42
CA GLN A 49 -7.97 -8.05 -7.69
C GLN A 49 -7.31 -8.91 -6.61
N LEU A 50 -6.11 -8.55 -6.16
CA LEU A 50 -5.38 -9.23 -5.08
C LEU A 50 -6.14 -9.15 -3.76
N VAL A 51 -6.48 -7.96 -3.30
CA VAL A 51 -7.22 -7.78 -2.04
C VAL A 51 -8.54 -8.54 -2.07
N GLY A 52 -9.33 -8.36 -3.13
CA GLY A 52 -10.64 -9.03 -3.25
C GLY A 52 -10.55 -10.55 -3.42
N GLY A 53 -9.47 -11.05 -4.05
CA GLY A 53 -9.25 -12.46 -4.26
C GLY A 53 -8.71 -13.18 -3.02
N VAL A 54 -7.76 -12.57 -2.30
CA VAL A 54 -7.23 -13.09 -1.04
C VAL A 54 -8.36 -13.14 0.00
N ALA A 55 -9.11 -12.04 0.17
CA ALA A 55 -10.25 -12.02 1.09
C ALA A 55 -11.29 -13.12 0.76
N ALA A 56 -11.62 -13.31 -0.53
CA ALA A 56 -12.56 -14.36 -0.95
C ALA A 56 -12.02 -15.78 -0.72
N GLY A 57 -10.72 -15.99 -0.97
CA GLY A 57 -10.08 -17.29 -0.77
C GLY A 57 -10.06 -17.69 0.70
N LEU A 58 -9.66 -16.77 1.58
CA LEU A 58 -9.64 -16.99 3.02
C LEU A 58 -11.06 -17.16 3.59
N ASP A 59 -12.02 -16.33 3.17
CA ASP A 59 -13.43 -16.49 3.58
C ASP A 59 -13.96 -17.86 3.18
N TYR A 60 -13.66 -18.35 1.97
CA TYR A 60 -14.06 -19.69 1.53
C TYR A 60 -13.42 -20.81 2.37
N LEU A 61 -12.12 -20.71 2.66
CA LEU A 61 -11.41 -21.72 3.47
C LEU A 61 -11.96 -21.76 4.91
N SER A 62 -12.20 -20.61 5.52
CA SER A 62 -12.76 -20.50 6.87
C SER A 62 -14.23 -20.96 6.92
N THR A 63 -15.07 -20.51 5.98
CA THR A 63 -16.52 -20.70 6.08
C THR A 63 -17.06 -21.95 5.39
N VAL A 64 -16.51 -22.34 4.24
CA VAL A 64 -17.01 -23.47 3.44
C VAL A 64 -16.22 -24.73 3.74
N VAL A 65 -14.89 -24.62 3.85
CA VAL A 65 -14.03 -25.77 4.16
C VAL A 65 -13.95 -26.02 5.67
N GLY A 66 -14.14 -24.99 6.50
CA GLY A 66 -14.08 -25.09 7.96
C GLY A 66 -12.66 -25.16 8.49
N VAL A 67 -11.69 -24.57 7.79
CA VAL A 67 -10.29 -24.51 8.20
C VAL A 67 -10.11 -23.42 9.25
N SER A 68 -9.45 -23.73 10.36
CA SER A 68 -9.04 -22.73 11.34
C SER A 68 -7.79 -22.01 10.85
N LEU A 69 -7.96 -20.85 10.21
CA LEU A 69 -6.85 -20.15 9.56
C LEU A 69 -5.82 -19.63 10.57
N GLY A 70 -6.25 -19.24 11.77
CA GLY A 70 -5.36 -18.74 12.82
C GLY A 70 -4.29 -19.72 13.29
N ALA A 71 -4.50 -21.03 13.09
CA ALA A 71 -3.51 -22.06 13.42
C ALA A 71 -2.48 -22.28 12.31
N ILE A 72 -2.75 -21.76 11.11
CA ILE A 72 -1.93 -21.96 9.92
C ILE A 72 -1.21 -20.63 9.68
N GLY A 73 0.06 -20.53 10.04
CA GLY A 73 0.83 -19.30 9.86
C GLY A 73 0.82 -18.81 8.40
N GLU A 74 0.98 -17.50 8.20
CA GLU A 74 0.94 -16.87 6.86
C GLU A 74 1.95 -17.45 5.86
N GLU A 75 3.04 -18.03 6.33
CA GLU A 75 4.07 -18.67 5.52
C GLU A 75 3.58 -19.92 4.79
N ASN A 76 2.47 -20.50 5.24
CA ASN A 76 1.86 -21.68 4.63
C ASN A 76 0.84 -21.30 3.54
N PHE A 77 0.58 -20.01 3.33
CA PHE A 77 -0.31 -19.54 2.28
C PHE A 77 0.51 -19.03 1.11
N GLU A 78 0.11 -19.49 -0.07
CA GLU A 78 0.67 -19.00 -1.33
C GLU A 78 -0.44 -18.35 -2.14
N VAL A 79 -0.14 -17.24 -2.80
CA VAL A 79 -1.09 -16.51 -3.63
C VAL A 79 -0.59 -16.55 -5.06
N TYR A 80 -1.50 -16.82 -6.00
CA TYR A 80 -1.18 -16.91 -7.42
C TYR A 80 -2.17 -16.12 -8.25
N ILE A 81 -1.70 -15.62 -9.39
CA ILE A 81 -2.55 -15.00 -10.41
C ILE A 81 -2.60 -15.94 -11.61
N THR A 82 -3.79 -16.32 -12.03
CA THR A 82 -3.96 -17.18 -13.20
C THR A 82 -3.95 -16.41 -14.52
N LYS A 83 -3.88 -17.15 -15.64
CA LYS A 83 -4.06 -16.64 -17.02
C LYS A 83 -5.29 -15.76 -17.17
N GLY A 84 -6.38 -16.10 -16.47
CA GLY A 84 -7.64 -15.37 -16.48
C GLY A 84 -7.69 -14.17 -15.53
N ASP A 85 -6.55 -13.66 -15.06
CA ASP A 85 -6.45 -12.61 -14.03
C ASP A 85 -7.20 -12.95 -12.73
N GLN A 86 -7.35 -14.24 -12.42
CA GLN A 86 -7.98 -14.68 -11.18
C GLN A 86 -6.93 -14.88 -10.11
N VAL A 87 -7.19 -14.31 -8.94
CA VAL A 87 -6.36 -14.51 -7.76
C VAL A 87 -6.84 -15.76 -7.04
N LYS A 88 -5.91 -16.67 -6.75
CA LYS A 88 -6.17 -17.93 -6.07
C LYS A 88 -5.23 -18.03 -4.87
N VAL A 89 -5.78 -18.45 -3.73
CA VAL A 89 -5.03 -18.73 -2.52
C VAL A 89 -4.84 -20.24 -2.44
N GLY A 90 -3.58 -20.67 -2.41
CA GLY A 90 -3.16 -22.02 -2.12
C GLY A 90 -2.73 -22.15 -0.67
N LEU A 91 -2.73 -23.39 -0.20
CA LEU A 91 -2.33 -23.74 1.14
C LEU A 91 -1.29 -24.85 1.05
N GLY A 92 -0.17 -24.65 1.72
CA GLY A 92 0.93 -25.61 1.83
C GLY A 92 0.53 -26.86 2.62
N SER A 93 1.50 -27.76 2.81
CA SER A 93 1.28 -29.01 3.56
C SER A 93 1.24 -28.73 5.07
N CYS A 94 0.12 -28.23 5.57
CA CYS A 94 -0.16 -28.10 7.00
C CYS A 94 -1.17 -29.16 7.45
N LYS A 95 -1.08 -29.59 8.72
CA LYS A 95 -2.11 -30.43 9.33
C LYS A 95 -3.32 -29.56 9.64
N PHE A 96 -4.50 -30.05 9.27
CA PHE A 96 -5.75 -29.36 9.54
C PHE A 96 -6.31 -29.82 10.87
N ASP A 97 -6.31 -28.92 11.85
CA ASP A 97 -7.20 -29.09 12.99
C ASP A 97 -8.54 -28.46 12.62
N SER A 98 -9.61 -29.25 12.73
CA SER A 98 -10.97 -28.73 12.66
C SER A 98 -11.21 -27.87 13.90
N GLY A 99 -10.92 -26.58 13.79
CA GLY A 99 -11.08 -25.61 14.87
C GLY A 99 -12.37 -24.81 14.75
N SER A 100 -12.75 -24.14 15.83
CA SER A 100 -13.81 -23.14 15.78
C SER A 100 -13.36 -21.95 14.92
N LYS A 101 -14.30 -21.38 14.17
CA LYS A 101 -14.10 -20.14 13.40
C LYS A 101 -13.60 -19.02 14.31
N ASP A 102 -12.45 -18.45 13.99
CA ASP A 102 -11.89 -17.29 14.68
C ASP A 102 -11.80 -16.13 13.70
N ALA A 103 -12.82 -15.26 13.72
CA ALA A 103 -12.90 -14.12 12.83
C ALA A 103 -11.75 -13.11 13.03
N VAL A 104 -11.16 -13.05 14.23
CA VAL A 104 -10.04 -12.16 14.53
C VAL A 104 -8.77 -12.72 13.89
N ALA A 105 -8.51 -14.02 14.08
CA ALA A 105 -7.35 -14.65 13.48
C ALA A 105 -7.42 -14.67 11.95
N ASP A 106 -8.60 -14.94 11.37
CA ASP A 106 -8.85 -14.84 9.93
C ASP A 106 -8.55 -13.43 9.39
N TRP A 107 -8.89 -12.39 10.17
CA TRP A 107 -8.65 -11.00 9.84
C TRP A 107 -7.17 -10.62 9.91
N GLU A 108 -6.47 -11.04 10.96
CA GLU A 108 -5.04 -10.78 11.09
C GLU A 108 -4.26 -11.45 9.97
N LEU A 109 -4.54 -12.73 9.68
CA LEU A 109 -3.93 -13.44 8.55
C LEU A 109 -4.17 -12.73 7.22
N PHE A 110 -5.38 -12.23 6.98
CA PHE A 110 -5.69 -11.46 5.78
C PHE A 110 -4.83 -10.20 5.66
N ASN A 111 -4.68 -9.46 6.77
CA ASN A 111 -3.84 -8.26 6.80
C ASN A 111 -2.37 -8.59 6.57
N ASP A 112 -1.87 -9.65 7.21
CA ASP A 112 -0.49 -10.10 7.10
C ASP A 112 -0.15 -10.49 5.66
N LEU A 113 -1.01 -11.28 5.01
CA LEU A 113 -0.84 -11.64 3.61
C LEU A 113 -0.86 -10.44 2.66
N CYS A 114 -1.76 -9.47 2.87
CA CYS A 114 -1.79 -8.27 2.03
C CYS A 114 -0.54 -7.40 2.24
N THR A 115 -0.09 -7.23 3.48
CA THR A 115 1.15 -6.53 3.81
C THR A 115 2.33 -7.21 3.13
N LYS A 116 2.52 -8.51 3.36
CA LYS A 116 3.61 -9.30 2.81
C LYS A 116 3.69 -9.21 1.29
N LEU A 117 2.58 -9.43 0.59
CA LEU A 117 2.53 -9.39 -0.88
C LEU A 117 3.00 -8.04 -1.46
N PHE A 118 2.56 -6.94 -0.84
CA PHE A 118 2.90 -5.61 -1.34
C PHE A 118 4.30 -5.18 -0.92
N GLU A 119 4.75 -5.56 0.27
CA GLU A 119 6.14 -5.37 0.70
C GLU A 119 7.12 -6.17 -0.16
N ASP A 120 6.83 -7.43 -0.47
CA ASP A 120 7.64 -8.27 -1.35
C ASP A 120 7.79 -7.62 -2.73
N ALA A 121 6.69 -7.12 -3.31
CA ALA A 121 6.74 -6.42 -4.59
C ALA A 121 7.57 -5.13 -4.53
N ASN A 122 7.43 -4.34 -3.47
CA ASN A 122 8.22 -3.12 -3.30
C ASN A 122 9.71 -3.44 -3.08
N ARG A 123 10.03 -4.49 -2.30
CA ARG A 123 11.40 -4.97 -2.10
C ARG A 123 11.99 -5.45 -3.42
N LEU A 124 11.27 -6.26 -4.18
CA LEU A 124 11.70 -6.75 -5.49
C LEU A 124 12.02 -5.59 -6.45
N LEU A 125 11.21 -4.52 -6.42
CA LEU A 125 11.38 -3.38 -7.31
C LEU A 125 12.47 -2.39 -6.85
N TYR A 126 12.65 -2.18 -5.54
CA TYR A 126 13.46 -1.08 -5.01
C TYR A 126 14.64 -1.49 -4.12
N ASN A 127 14.65 -2.68 -3.51
CA ASN A 127 15.79 -3.15 -2.74
C ASN A 127 16.81 -3.81 -3.67
N LYS A 128 17.89 -3.10 -3.94
CA LYS A 128 19.08 -3.58 -4.67
C LYS A 128 20.18 -4.10 -3.73
N GLU A 129 19.84 -4.69 -2.59
CA GLU A 129 20.88 -5.33 -1.78
C GLU A 129 21.32 -6.63 -2.50
N GLY A 130 22.38 -6.53 -3.31
CA GLY A 130 23.11 -7.68 -3.84
C GLY A 130 23.06 -7.93 -5.36
N GLN A 131 22.45 -7.06 -6.17
CA GLN A 131 22.38 -7.25 -7.63
C GLN A 131 23.24 -6.22 -8.39
N GLU A 132 24.54 -6.20 -8.09
CA GLU A 132 25.52 -5.76 -9.07
C GLU A 132 25.58 -6.80 -10.20
N ALA A 133 25.49 -6.34 -11.45
CA ALA A 133 25.64 -7.13 -12.67
C ALA A 133 24.54 -8.14 -13.01
N SER A 134 23.29 -7.70 -13.16
CA SER A 134 22.44 -8.22 -14.25
C SER A 134 21.42 -7.16 -14.66
N GLY A 135 21.23 -6.97 -15.96
CA GLY A 135 20.45 -5.88 -16.52
C GLY A 135 19.10 -5.71 -15.84
N SER A 136 18.85 -4.50 -15.33
CA SER A 136 17.60 -4.06 -14.72
C SER A 136 16.40 -4.51 -15.56
N LEU A 137 15.72 -5.58 -15.16
CA LEU A 137 14.55 -6.15 -15.84
C LEU A 137 13.39 -5.14 -15.96
N PHE A 138 13.41 -4.07 -15.15
CA PHE A 138 12.38 -3.05 -15.06
C PHE A 138 12.87 -1.65 -15.47
N ARG A 139 13.71 -1.55 -16.50
CA ARG A 139 14.23 -0.24 -16.95
C ARG A 139 13.18 0.51 -17.79
N THR A 140 12.16 1.04 -17.13
CA THR A 140 11.23 2.03 -17.70
C THR A 140 11.44 3.35 -17.00
N SER A 141 12.32 4.19 -17.55
CA SER A 141 12.31 5.63 -17.24
C SER A 141 11.01 6.20 -17.80
N VAL A 142 10.03 6.45 -16.95
CA VAL A 142 8.79 7.12 -17.36
C VAL A 142 9.14 8.57 -17.67
N ILE A 143 9.32 8.88 -18.95
CA ILE A 143 9.46 10.25 -19.45
C ILE A 143 8.06 10.86 -19.40
N VAL A 144 7.86 11.87 -18.56
CA VAL A 144 6.64 12.68 -18.57
C VAL A 144 6.76 13.66 -19.73
N GLU A 145 6.20 13.32 -20.89
CA GLU A 145 6.12 14.22 -22.04
C GLU A 145 5.13 15.35 -21.74
N ALA A 146 5.64 16.57 -21.59
CA ALA A 146 4.83 17.79 -21.59
C ALA A 146 4.57 18.21 -23.06
N ALA A 147 3.30 18.43 -23.40
CA ALA A 147 2.86 18.75 -24.75
C ALA A 147 3.38 20.11 -25.26
N ASP A 148 3.90 20.10 -26.49
CA ASP A 148 4.47 21.24 -27.20
C ASP A 148 3.47 22.34 -27.56
N THR A 149 3.88 23.60 -27.35
CA THR A 149 3.38 24.77 -28.08
C THR A 149 4.60 25.54 -28.62
N ILE A 150 4.61 25.72 -29.94
CA ILE A 150 5.71 26.26 -30.78
C ILE A 150 6.15 27.68 -30.36
N LYS A 151 7.48 27.94 -30.29
CA LYS A 151 8.14 29.14 -30.87
C LYS A 151 9.68 29.09 -30.88
N GLU A 152 10.23 29.77 -31.90
CA GLU A 152 11.63 29.85 -32.35
C GLU A 152 12.68 30.37 -31.35
N SER A 153 13.90 29.83 -31.54
CA SER A 153 15.24 30.38 -31.28
C SER A 153 15.62 30.86 -29.86
N SER A 154 16.30 29.99 -29.07
CA SER A 154 17.54 30.26 -28.29
C SER A 154 17.91 28.99 -27.46
N PRO A 155 18.97 29.01 -26.63
CA PRO A 155 20.08 28.05 -26.63
C PRO A 155 19.65 26.59 -26.35
N VAL A 156 20.42 25.64 -26.89
CA VAL A 156 20.23 24.18 -26.73
C VAL A 156 19.78 23.86 -25.29
N PRO A 157 18.53 23.40 -25.09
CA PRO A 157 18.03 23.06 -23.76
C PRO A 157 18.90 21.93 -23.22
N ALA A 158 19.42 22.09 -22.00
CA ALA A 158 19.95 20.98 -21.24
C ALA A 158 18.89 19.86 -21.25
N GLU A 159 19.26 18.66 -21.69
CA GLU A 159 18.33 17.52 -21.71
C GLU A 159 17.63 17.43 -20.36
N PRO A 160 16.28 17.32 -20.33
CA PRO A 160 15.56 17.23 -19.08
C PRO A 160 16.04 15.98 -18.33
N VAL A 161 16.67 16.19 -17.18
CA VAL A 161 17.11 15.08 -16.33
C VAL A 161 15.87 14.24 -16.00
N PRO A 162 15.83 12.94 -16.36
CA PRO A 162 14.63 12.14 -16.20
C PRO A 162 14.25 12.07 -14.72
N VAL A 163 13.02 12.49 -14.42
CA VAL A 163 12.45 12.40 -13.08
C VAL A 163 12.36 10.92 -12.72
N THR A 164 13.07 10.50 -11.67
CA THR A 164 12.94 9.16 -11.12
C THR A 164 11.70 9.11 -10.25
N LEU A 165 10.61 8.54 -10.78
CA LEU A 165 9.38 8.31 -10.04
C LEU A 165 9.43 6.94 -9.34
N ARG A 166 9.43 6.94 -8.01
CA ARG A 166 9.25 5.74 -7.19
C ARG A 166 7.77 5.57 -6.86
N ARG A 167 7.14 4.51 -7.36
CA ARG A 167 5.76 4.15 -7.02
C ARG A 167 5.71 2.93 -6.12
N GLU A 168 5.07 3.04 -4.97
CA GLU A 168 4.88 1.92 -4.04
C GLU A 168 3.41 1.56 -3.91
N LEU A 169 3.14 0.27 -3.73
CA LEU A 169 1.83 -0.21 -3.29
C LEU A 169 1.93 -0.60 -1.82
N GLN A 170 1.05 -0.11 -0.97
CA GLN A 170 1.07 -0.41 0.46
C GLN A 170 -0.30 -0.89 0.94
N TRP A 171 -0.29 -1.85 1.86
CA TRP A 171 -1.47 -2.26 2.59
C TRP A 171 -1.48 -1.56 3.94
N LYS A 172 -2.56 -0.84 4.24
CA LYS A 172 -2.77 -0.25 5.55
C LYS A 172 -3.90 -0.99 6.26
N ARG A 173 -3.54 -1.60 7.39
CA ARG A 173 -4.48 -2.26 8.30
C ARG A 173 -5.52 -1.24 8.78
N SER A 174 -6.79 -1.61 8.69
CA SER A 174 -7.87 -0.83 9.28
C SER A 174 -8.05 -1.21 10.74
N LEU A 175 -8.31 -0.21 11.59
CA LEU A 175 -8.70 -0.44 12.99
C LEU A 175 -10.07 -1.11 13.11
N GLN A 176 -10.89 -1.02 12.06
CA GLN A 176 -12.21 -1.63 12.01
C GLN A 176 -12.14 -2.98 11.30
N MET A 177 -12.35 -4.05 12.08
CA MET A 177 -12.47 -5.40 11.55
C MET A 177 -13.71 -5.50 10.67
N SER A 178 -13.54 -5.98 9.44
CA SER A 178 -14.63 -6.26 8.52
C SER A 178 -14.69 -7.76 8.23
N ALA A 179 -15.88 -8.31 8.01
CA ALA A 179 -15.96 -9.68 7.52
C ALA A 179 -15.25 -9.81 6.16
N LEU A 180 -14.44 -10.85 5.98
CA LEU A 180 -13.67 -11.08 4.75
C LEU A 180 -14.58 -11.14 3.51
N ALA A 181 -15.75 -11.78 3.62
CA ALA A 181 -16.79 -11.76 2.58
C ALA A 181 -17.20 -10.34 2.15
N LEU A 182 -17.26 -9.37 3.08
CA LEU A 182 -17.61 -7.99 2.76
C LEU A 182 -16.48 -7.28 2.02
N VAL A 183 -15.23 -7.47 2.47
CA VAL A 183 -14.04 -6.92 1.77
C VAL A 183 -13.98 -7.48 0.35
N ALA A 184 -14.06 -8.80 0.22
CA ALA A 184 -14.09 -9.48 -1.07
C ALA A 184 -15.17 -8.90 -2.00
N ARG A 185 -16.41 -8.76 -1.50
CA ARG A 185 -17.54 -8.22 -2.27
C ARG A 185 -17.31 -6.78 -2.69
N GLN A 186 -16.80 -5.92 -1.79
CA GLN A 186 -16.54 -4.51 -2.13
C GLN A 186 -15.53 -4.40 -3.27
N PHE A 187 -14.38 -5.06 -3.14
CA PHE A 187 -13.31 -5.01 -4.13
C PHE A 187 -13.71 -5.64 -5.46
N GLN A 188 -14.38 -6.79 -5.45
CA GLN A 188 -14.87 -7.43 -6.66
C GLN A 188 -15.96 -6.62 -7.37
N ASN A 189 -16.90 -6.03 -6.63
CA ASN A 189 -17.94 -5.19 -7.22
C ASN A 189 -17.34 -3.95 -7.86
N TYR A 190 -16.42 -3.28 -7.17
CA TYR A 190 -15.78 -2.09 -7.71
C TYR A 190 -14.95 -2.41 -8.96
N PHE A 191 -14.23 -3.53 -8.93
CA PHE A 191 -13.47 -4.02 -10.08
C PHE A 191 -14.37 -4.30 -11.29
N ARG A 192 -15.54 -4.92 -11.09
CA ARG A 192 -16.49 -5.26 -12.16
C ARG A 192 -17.24 -4.05 -12.72
N ILE A 193 -17.66 -3.12 -11.87
CA ILE A 193 -18.59 -2.03 -12.23
C ILE A 193 -17.85 -0.80 -12.74
N SER A 194 -16.80 -0.38 -12.05
CA SER A 194 -16.24 0.95 -12.25
C SER A 194 -14.86 0.95 -12.90
N GLN A 195 -14.15 -0.18 -12.87
CA GLN A 195 -12.70 -0.31 -13.11
C GLN A 195 -11.88 0.69 -12.28
N PRO A 196 -10.98 0.24 -11.41
CA PRO A 196 -10.29 1.17 -10.51
C PRO A 196 -9.35 2.09 -11.30
N THR A 197 -9.55 3.40 -11.14
CA THR A 197 -8.74 4.45 -11.77
C THR A 197 -8.19 5.39 -10.69
N ARG A 198 -7.34 6.35 -11.08
CA ARG A 198 -6.77 7.31 -10.11
C ARG A 198 -7.85 8.05 -9.32
N SER A 199 -9.02 8.34 -9.91
CA SER A 199 -10.14 9.02 -9.23
C SER A 199 -10.87 8.15 -8.22
N THR A 200 -10.64 6.84 -8.20
CA THR A 200 -11.11 5.93 -7.14
C THR A 200 -10.43 6.23 -5.80
N LEU A 201 -9.22 6.78 -5.83
CA LEU A 201 -8.42 7.04 -4.65
C LEU A 201 -8.60 8.46 -4.15
N ARG A 202 -8.61 8.63 -2.82
CA ARG A 202 -8.39 9.94 -2.23
C ARG A 202 -6.97 10.39 -2.55
N THR A 203 -6.79 11.58 -3.10
CA THR A 203 -5.44 12.09 -3.40
C THR A 203 -4.99 13.03 -2.30
N PHE A 204 -3.81 12.77 -1.75
CA PHE A 204 -3.14 13.63 -0.79
C PHE A 204 -1.78 14.04 -1.33
N LYS A 205 -1.41 15.30 -1.11
CA LYS A 205 -0.01 15.71 -1.24
C LYS A 205 0.67 15.47 0.09
N ALA A 206 1.77 14.73 0.09
CA ALA A 206 2.56 14.52 1.29
C ALA A 206 3.19 15.87 1.68
N THR A 207 2.76 16.41 2.82
CA THR A 207 3.43 17.54 3.45
C THR A 207 4.44 17.01 4.47
N ARG A 208 5.46 17.81 4.84
CA ARG A 208 6.48 17.45 5.85
C ARG A 208 5.85 16.96 7.18
N ALA A 209 4.62 17.38 7.49
CA ALA A 209 3.88 16.99 8.67
C ALA A 209 3.53 15.49 8.76
N LEU A 210 3.58 14.73 7.66
CA LEU A 210 3.28 13.29 7.64
C LEU A 210 4.50 12.40 7.93
N GLY A 211 5.60 12.98 8.43
CA GLY A 211 6.79 12.21 8.82
C GLY A 211 7.58 11.65 7.63
N MET A 212 7.30 12.10 6.40
CA MET A 212 8.10 11.73 5.25
C MET A 212 9.44 12.45 5.30
N THR A 213 10.52 11.68 5.44
CA THR A 213 11.88 12.21 5.33
C THR A 213 12.11 12.76 3.92
N PRO A 214 12.41 14.06 3.76
CA PRO A 214 12.68 14.61 2.44
C PRO A 214 13.96 13.98 1.88
N HIS A 215 13.82 13.31 0.74
CA HIS A 215 14.93 13.00 -0.16
C HIS A 215 15.61 14.28 -0.69
N ARG A 216 16.94 14.28 -0.80
CA ARG A 216 17.72 15.47 -1.22
C ARG A 216 17.82 15.67 -2.73
N CYS A 217 17.29 14.74 -3.52
CA CYS A 217 17.36 14.82 -4.98
C CYS A 217 16.12 15.51 -5.56
N SER A 218 16.33 16.61 -6.27
CA SER A 218 15.27 17.41 -6.92
C SER A 218 14.54 16.68 -8.05
N THR A 219 15.08 15.56 -8.54
CA THR A 219 14.45 14.74 -9.60
C THR A 219 13.73 13.52 -9.03
N TYR A 220 13.65 13.37 -7.72
CA TYR A 220 13.00 12.25 -7.07
C TYR A 220 11.56 12.60 -6.69
N SER A 221 10.60 11.85 -7.22
CA SER A 221 9.20 11.90 -6.79
C SER A 221 8.79 10.54 -6.23
N LYS A 222 7.98 10.55 -5.17
CA LYS A 222 7.39 9.33 -4.61
C LYS A 222 5.87 9.37 -4.74
N GLU A 223 5.29 8.32 -5.31
CA GLU A 223 3.86 8.06 -5.26
C GLU A 223 3.61 6.79 -4.43
N GLU A 224 2.76 6.89 -3.42
CA GLU A 224 2.37 5.76 -2.58
C GLU A 224 0.88 5.49 -2.78
N ILE A 225 0.57 4.31 -3.32
CA ILE A 225 -0.80 3.81 -3.44
C ILE A 225 -1.10 3.01 -2.19
N MET A 226 -1.97 3.53 -1.34
CA MET A 226 -2.38 2.92 -0.10
C MET A 226 -3.74 2.25 -0.28
N LEU A 227 -3.77 0.92 -0.14
CA LEU A 227 -4.99 0.13 -0.10
C LEU A 227 -5.34 -0.22 1.34
N THR A 228 -6.64 -0.28 1.64
CA THR A 228 -7.17 -0.69 2.94
C THR A 228 -8.32 -1.67 2.75
N SER A 229 -8.85 -2.23 3.82
CA SER A 229 -10.06 -3.08 3.76
C SER A 229 -11.32 -2.34 3.31
N MET A 230 -11.29 -1.00 3.30
CA MET A 230 -12.39 -0.14 2.87
C MET A 230 -11.95 0.72 1.68
N ILE A 231 -12.56 0.50 0.51
CA ILE A 231 -12.20 1.23 -0.73
C ILE A 231 -12.24 2.74 -0.54
N ARG A 232 -13.20 3.24 0.25
CA ARG A 232 -13.37 4.67 0.52
C ARG A 232 -12.20 5.30 1.25
N GLU A 233 -11.38 4.51 1.93
CA GLU A 233 -10.19 4.94 2.67
C GLU A 233 -8.90 4.73 1.88
N CYS A 234 -8.97 4.07 0.72
CA CYS A 234 -7.83 3.94 -0.17
C CYS A 234 -7.39 5.31 -0.68
N ALA A 235 -6.07 5.48 -0.80
CA ALA A 235 -5.47 6.78 -1.05
C ALA A 235 -4.28 6.69 -2.01
N LEU A 236 -4.03 7.79 -2.70
CA LEU A 236 -2.80 8.07 -3.42
C LEU A 236 -2.10 9.23 -2.71
N ILE A 237 -0.92 8.98 -2.19
CA ILE A 237 -0.11 9.97 -1.50
C ILE A 237 1.06 10.31 -2.42
N SER A 238 1.10 11.55 -2.91
CA SER A 238 2.16 12.04 -3.79
C SER A 238 3.07 12.97 -3.00
N GLY A 239 4.35 12.63 -2.88
CA GLY A 239 5.39 13.49 -2.32
C GLY A 239 6.21 14.14 -3.43
N GLU A 240 6.04 15.45 -3.60
CA GLU A 240 7.01 16.31 -4.28
C GLU A 240 8.05 16.68 -3.24
N VAL A 241 9.25 16.10 -3.36
CA VAL A 241 10.33 16.40 -2.43
C VAL A 241 11.27 17.40 -3.07
N CYS A 242 10.96 18.68 -2.91
CA CYS A 242 11.94 19.74 -3.08
C CYS A 242 12.17 20.41 -1.72
N LEU A 243 13.42 20.37 -1.25
CA LEU A 243 13.89 21.38 -0.33
C LEU A 243 14.18 22.61 -1.19
N ASP A 244 13.24 23.55 -1.24
CA ASP A 244 13.68 24.92 -1.46
C ASP A 244 14.50 25.30 -0.23
N ARG A 245 15.77 25.57 -0.51
CA ARG A 245 16.78 26.01 0.44
C ARG A 245 16.34 27.41 0.91
N GLU A 246 16.36 27.63 2.22
CA GLU A 246 15.96 28.86 2.95
C GLU A 246 14.51 28.85 3.48
N GLU A 247 14.31 28.21 4.63
CA GLU A 247 13.47 28.69 5.76
C GLU A 247 13.46 27.58 6.84
N GLU A 248 14.54 27.59 7.62
CA GLU A 248 14.76 26.82 8.85
C GLU A 248 14.68 27.91 9.93
N GLU A 249 13.62 28.03 10.73
CA GLU A 249 13.69 27.57 12.12
C GLU A 249 12.33 27.49 12.90
N ASP A 250 11.18 28.01 12.42
CA ASP A 250 10.01 28.18 13.32
C ASP A 250 8.85 27.16 13.20
N VAL A 251 8.90 26.19 12.28
CA VAL A 251 7.72 25.35 11.96
C VAL A 251 7.58 24.10 12.85
N HIS A 252 8.61 23.71 13.59
CA HIS A 252 8.61 22.46 14.37
C HIS A 252 7.65 22.47 15.57
N ILE A 253 7.35 23.63 16.16
CA ILE A 253 6.52 23.74 17.37
C ILE A 253 5.02 23.72 17.04
N VAL A 254 4.62 24.19 15.86
CA VAL A 254 3.20 24.29 15.49
C VAL A 254 2.63 22.93 15.05
N CYS A 255 3.43 22.08 14.40
CA CYS A 255 2.96 20.80 13.86
C CYS A 255 2.75 19.70 14.92
N LEU A 256 3.57 19.65 15.98
CA LEU A 256 3.38 18.65 17.05
C LEU A 256 2.05 18.87 17.79
N THR A 257 1.67 20.13 17.99
CA THR A 257 0.46 20.51 18.72
C THR A 257 -0.83 20.13 17.97
N ILE A 258 -0.83 20.24 16.64
CA ILE A 258 -1.99 19.87 15.80
C ILE A 258 -2.16 18.34 15.72
N PHE A 259 -1.05 17.59 15.66
CA PHE A 259 -1.09 16.13 15.56
C PHE A 259 -1.58 15.47 16.86
N VAL A 260 -1.13 15.97 18.02
CA VAL A 260 -1.63 15.51 19.33
C VAL A 260 -3.11 15.88 19.50
N ALA A 261 -3.51 17.08 19.11
CA ALA A 261 -4.92 17.48 19.16
C ALA A 261 -5.82 16.59 18.28
N TYR A 262 -5.35 16.18 17.10
CA TYR A 262 -6.10 15.29 16.20
C TYR A 262 -6.22 13.86 16.72
N GLN A 263 -5.17 13.33 17.37
CA GLN A 263 -5.24 12.01 18.01
C GLN A 263 -6.14 12.02 19.26
N VAL A 264 -6.11 13.09 20.07
CA VAL A 264 -6.99 13.21 21.23
C VAL A 264 -8.46 13.39 20.81
N ALA A 265 -8.71 14.11 19.72
CA ALA A 265 -10.05 14.36 19.16
C ALA A 265 -10.73 13.13 18.59
N THR A 266 -9.97 12.22 17.99
CA THR A 266 -10.51 10.98 17.44
C THR A 266 -10.92 9.98 18.53
N HIS A 267 -10.43 10.17 19.76
CA HIS A 267 -10.78 9.37 20.94
C HIS A 267 -11.88 9.97 21.83
N LEU A 268 -12.22 11.26 21.70
CA LEU A 268 -13.23 11.93 22.51
C LEU A 268 -14.37 12.48 21.63
N ASN A 269 -15.61 12.10 21.95
CA ASN A 269 -16.81 12.53 21.22
C ASN A 269 -16.80 14.05 20.90
N LEU A 270 -17.22 14.39 19.68
CA LEU A 270 -17.11 15.68 18.96
C LEU A 270 -17.37 16.97 19.77
N TRP A 271 -18.13 16.90 20.88
CA TRP A 271 -18.39 18.06 21.73
C TRP A 271 -17.17 18.55 22.52
N ASN A 272 -16.22 17.68 22.83
CA ASN A 272 -14.96 18.08 23.50
C ASN A 272 -13.94 18.69 22.54
N PHE A 273 -14.11 18.52 21.22
CA PHE A 273 -13.20 19.04 20.22
C PHE A 273 -13.22 20.57 20.16
N ALA A 274 -14.41 21.18 20.25
CA ALA A 274 -14.53 22.63 20.25
C ALA A 274 -13.87 23.26 21.49
N LEU A 275 -14.00 22.63 22.66
CA LEU A 275 -13.35 23.08 23.90
C LEU A 275 -11.82 22.90 23.86
N ALA A 276 -11.32 21.79 23.32
CA ALA A 276 -9.89 21.57 23.16
C ALA A 276 -9.24 22.56 22.18
N VAL A 277 -9.91 22.86 21.06
CA VAL A 277 -9.44 23.85 20.09
C VAL A 277 -9.44 25.27 20.69
N VAL A 278 -10.45 25.61 21.51
CA VAL A 278 -10.51 26.91 22.20
C VAL A 278 -9.41 27.02 23.27
N TRP A 279 -9.16 25.95 24.04
CA TRP A 279 -8.15 25.93 25.10
C TRP A 279 -6.72 26.06 24.56
N VAL A 280 -6.39 25.35 23.48
CA VAL A 280 -5.11 25.47 22.78
C VAL A 280 -4.92 26.88 22.20
N ARG A 281 -6.00 27.50 21.69
CA ARG A 281 -5.95 28.87 21.17
C ARG A 281 -5.65 29.90 22.27
N THR A 282 -6.15 29.70 23.48
CA THR A 282 -5.91 30.59 24.62
C THR A 282 -4.52 30.45 25.22
N GLU A 283 -3.95 29.23 25.30
CA GLU A 283 -2.58 29.05 25.81
C GLU A 283 -1.52 29.49 24.78
N CYS A 284 -1.72 29.23 23.49
CA CYS A 284 -0.80 29.73 22.45
C CYS A 284 -0.81 31.26 22.35
N ALA A 285 -1.96 31.91 22.59
CA ALA A 285 -2.00 33.38 22.66
C ALA A 285 -1.25 33.93 23.88
N ALA A 286 -1.23 33.20 25.01
CA ALA A 286 -0.48 33.59 26.20
C ALA A 286 1.04 33.42 26.04
N ILE A 287 1.48 32.40 25.30
CA ILE A 287 2.91 32.16 25.01
C ILE A 287 3.46 33.19 24.01
N VAL A 288 2.64 33.67 23.07
CA VAL A 288 3.05 34.68 22.06
C VAL A 288 3.04 36.11 22.61
N LEU A 289 2.36 36.38 23.73
CA LEU A 289 2.27 37.73 24.32
C LEU A 289 3.17 37.99 25.53
N ALA A 290 4.03 37.05 25.93
CA ALA A 290 5.02 37.29 26.98
C ALA A 290 6.18 38.16 26.44
N PRO A 291 6.39 39.42 26.89
CA PRO A 291 7.47 40.25 26.40
C PRO A 291 8.81 39.76 26.96
N ALA A 292 9.72 39.37 26.06
CA ALA A 292 11.10 39.05 26.36
C ALA A 292 11.83 40.28 26.93
N HIS A 293 11.91 40.37 28.26
CA HIS A 293 12.71 41.37 28.94
C HIS A 293 14.19 40.98 28.90
N ARG A 294 14.97 41.81 28.19
CA ARG A 294 16.44 41.86 28.11
C ARG A 294 17.15 41.50 29.43
N ARG A 295 18.24 40.73 29.33
CA ARG A 295 19.51 40.98 30.05
C ARG A 295 20.71 40.55 29.20
N TYR A 296 21.37 41.55 28.60
CA TYR A 296 22.81 41.52 28.41
C TYR A 296 23.40 42.34 29.56
N SER A 297 24.22 41.70 30.39
CA SER A 297 25.22 42.28 31.28
C SER A 297 26.37 41.29 31.31
#